data_AF-A0A831YJK8-F1
#
_entry.id   AF-A0A831YJK8-F1
#
_cell.length_a   1.000
_cell.length_b   1.000
_cell.length_c   1.000
_cell.angle_alpha   90.00
_cell.angle_beta   90.00
_cell.angle_gamma   90.00
#
_symmetry.space_group_name_H-M   'P 1'
#
loop_
_entity.id
_entity.type
_entity.pdbx_description
1 polymer ?
#
loop_
_entity_poly.entity_id
_entity_poly.type
_entity_poly.pdbx_seq_one_letter_code
_entity_poly.pdbx_strand_id
1 'polypeptide(L)'
;MLTLAQVEAMAPDQSALAAASKLLKPSAWPLLARDAATSVVWGEAQGSGSAPYRLMFDPADRGHKCSCPSRKFPCKHVLAMMWQFAEHPDRFAVGEPAPWVAEWLSRRRPGAGRPVGKPADADAPAPSMAALEPVETPLADPVAQAQAEAQAAHRRAKAEAAREASVTAGLEALEVWIGDQLNTGLAGFVQRAQTACRTAAQRLVDVKAPGLAARLDALPGALLSRAEPLRPDFLLAELGRLHLISAAWRRREGLDPALVDDLRRTIGWSVRREDALNDPAVPRWAGEWVVAGARTVIQPDRLRRTETWLTAADPATQGPRTAVLLDFTPVQVGAGEAIPAGERFAAELAFYPSTAPLRALVATRGWRPCRGWATTCWWRARAVSSRPRAGCG
;
A
#
# COMPACT_ATOMS: atom_id res chain seq x y z
N MET A 1 -13.99 1.25 -33.57
CA MET A 1 -14.38 0.59 -32.30
C MET A 1 -13.13 0.31 -31.49
N LEU A 2 -13.16 0.56 -30.19
CA LEU A 2 -12.05 0.33 -29.27
C LEU A 2 -11.87 -1.18 -29.05
N THR A 3 -10.65 -1.70 -29.18
CA THR A 3 -10.35 -3.13 -28.97
C THR A 3 -9.53 -3.36 -27.70
N LEU A 4 -9.60 -4.56 -27.12
CA LEU A 4 -8.83 -4.91 -25.93
C LEU A 4 -7.32 -4.71 -26.13
N ALA A 5 -6.78 -5.12 -27.27
CA ALA A 5 -5.36 -4.92 -27.61
C ALA A 5 -4.96 -3.43 -27.62
N GLN A 6 -5.88 -2.52 -28.00
CA GLN A 6 -5.62 -1.08 -27.93
C GLN A 6 -5.63 -0.57 -26.49
N VAL A 7 -6.48 -1.12 -25.63
CA VAL A 7 -6.51 -0.79 -24.18
C VAL A 7 -5.23 -1.28 -23.50
N GLU A 8 -4.76 -2.48 -23.84
CA GLU A 8 -3.49 -3.03 -23.34
C GLU A 8 -2.30 -2.18 -23.76
N ALA A 9 -2.25 -1.75 -25.02
CA ALA A 9 -1.18 -0.87 -25.53
C ALA A 9 -1.17 0.52 -24.89
N MET A 10 -2.32 1.00 -24.38
CA MET A 10 -2.43 2.28 -23.70
C MET A 10 -2.03 2.23 -22.22
N ALA A 11 -1.88 1.05 -21.64
CA ALA A 11 -1.57 0.93 -20.23
C ALA A 11 -0.13 1.39 -19.91
N PRO A 12 0.07 2.19 -18.85
CA PRO A 12 1.41 2.68 -18.51
C PRO A 12 2.33 1.57 -18.02
N ASP A 13 1.78 0.50 -17.46
CA ASP A 13 2.50 -0.71 -17.05
C ASP A 13 1.51 -1.88 -16.84
N GLN A 14 2.06 -3.10 -16.74
CA GLN A 14 1.26 -4.32 -16.50
C GLN A 14 0.56 -4.33 -15.13
N SER A 15 1.08 -3.60 -14.14
CA SER A 15 0.42 -3.48 -12.83
C SER A 15 -0.87 -2.67 -12.90
N ALA A 16 -0.94 -1.67 -13.78
CA ALA A 16 -2.12 -0.86 -14.04
C ALA A 16 -3.22 -1.69 -14.73
N LEU A 17 -2.85 -2.56 -15.69
CA LEU A 17 -3.78 -3.52 -16.30
C LEU A 17 -4.29 -4.55 -15.29
N ALA A 18 -3.39 -5.14 -14.50
CA ALA A 18 -3.77 -6.10 -13.45
C ALA A 18 -4.64 -5.46 -12.35
N ALA A 19 -4.49 -4.16 -12.11
CA ALA A 19 -5.36 -3.41 -11.21
C ALA A 19 -6.71 -3.06 -11.87
N ALA A 20 -6.72 -2.80 -13.17
CA ALA A 20 -7.93 -2.55 -13.95
C ALA A 20 -8.81 -3.80 -14.06
N SER A 21 -8.22 -4.99 -14.27
CA SER A 21 -8.96 -6.26 -14.39
C SER A 21 -9.79 -6.57 -13.13
N LYS A 22 -9.30 -6.20 -11.95
CA LYS A 22 -10.02 -6.37 -10.66
C LYS A 22 -11.26 -5.49 -10.54
N LEU A 23 -11.38 -4.46 -11.39
CA LEU A 23 -12.52 -3.54 -11.43
C LEU A 23 -13.56 -3.94 -12.46
N LEU A 24 -13.39 -5.01 -13.26
CA LEU A 24 -14.38 -5.41 -14.28
C LEU A 24 -15.69 -5.98 -13.69
N LYS A 25 -15.76 -6.14 -12.37
CA LYS A 25 -16.96 -6.62 -11.68
C LYS A 25 -18.06 -5.54 -11.66
N PRO A 26 -19.33 -5.87 -11.98
CA PRO A 26 -20.42 -4.88 -12.01
C PRO A 26 -20.61 -4.11 -10.70
N SER A 27 -20.37 -4.74 -9.55
CA SER A 27 -20.51 -4.10 -8.22
C SER A 27 -19.53 -2.96 -7.96
N ALA A 28 -18.50 -2.79 -8.79
CA ALA A 28 -17.58 -1.66 -8.71
C ALA A 28 -18.09 -0.42 -9.46
N TRP A 29 -19.21 -0.51 -10.19
CA TRP A 29 -19.68 0.53 -11.09
C TRP A 29 -21.15 0.89 -10.84
N PRO A 30 -21.41 1.85 -9.94
CA PRO A 30 -22.76 2.38 -9.75
C PRO A 30 -23.37 2.99 -11.02
N LEU A 31 -22.53 3.49 -11.94
CA LEU A 31 -22.98 4.12 -13.19
C LEU A 31 -22.03 3.74 -14.34
N LEU A 32 -22.61 3.27 -15.45
CA LEU A 32 -21.96 3.15 -16.76
C LEU A 32 -22.95 3.61 -17.82
N ALA A 33 -22.59 4.65 -18.57
CA ALA A 33 -23.46 5.23 -19.58
C ALA A 33 -22.66 5.73 -20.79
N ARG A 34 -23.37 5.90 -21.90
CA ARG A 34 -22.82 6.39 -23.16
C ARG A 34 -23.81 7.32 -23.86
N ASP A 35 -23.27 8.27 -24.61
CA ASP A 35 -24.09 9.20 -25.38
C ASP A 35 -24.54 8.55 -26.68
N ALA A 36 -25.76 8.85 -27.09
CA ALA A 36 -26.31 8.39 -28.36
C ALA A 36 -25.68 9.11 -29.57
N ALA A 37 -25.27 10.37 -29.40
CA ALA A 37 -24.86 11.24 -30.51
C ALA A 37 -23.34 11.37 -30.68
N THR A 38 -22.58 11.48 -29.59
CA THR A 38 -21.15 11.81 -29.59
C THR A 38 -20.23 10.61 -29.31
N SER A 39 -20.79 9.42 -29.09
CA SER A 39 -20.07 8.18 -28.71
C SER A 39 -19.22 8.27 -27.44
N VAL A 40 -19.33 9.36 -26.67
CA VAL A 40 -18.62 9.56 -25.40
C VAL A 40 -19.16 8.62 -24.35
N VAL A 41 -18.25 8.05 -23.56
CA VAL A 41 -18.57 7.07 -22.53
C VAL A 41 -18.20 7.65 -21.18
N TRP A 42 -19.08 7.52 -20.19
CA TRP A 42 -18.83 7.98 -18.84
C TRP A 42 -19.33 7.00 -17.80
N GLY A 43 -18.79 7.13 -16.59
CA GLY A 43 -19.15 6.25 -15.49
C GLY A 43 -18.68 6.75 -14.15
N GLU A 44 -19.19 6.09 -13.12
CA GLU A 44 -18.79 6.27 -11.74
C GLU A 44 -18.21 4.95 -11.24
N ALA A 45 -16.98 4.99 -10.75
CA ALA A 45 -16.27 3.83 -10.21
C ALA A 45 -16.17 3.95 -8.69
N GLN A 46 -16.61 2.92 -7.97
CA GLN A 46 -16.46 2.87 -6.52
C GLN A 46 -14.98 2.77 -6.16
N GLY A 47 -14.49 3.82 -5.50
CA GLY A 47 -13.10 3.98 -5.12
C GLY A 47 -12.82 3.64 -3.65
N SER A 48 -11.62 4.02 -3.21
CA SER A 48 -11.21 4.00 -1.79
C SER A 48 -11.83 5.15 -0.97
N GLY A 49 -12.46 6.13 -1.62
CA GLY A 49 -13.18 7.23 -0.98
C GLY A 49 -14.67 6.93 -0.79
N SER A 50 -15.36 7.79 -0.03
CA SER A 50 -16.81 7.71 0.18
C SER A 50 -17.62 8.06 -1.08
N ALA A 51 -17.13 8.98 -1.90
CA ALA A 51 -17.71 9.31 -3.19
C ALA A 51 -17.08 8.48 -4.33
N PRO A 52 -17.87 8.00 -5.31
CA PRO A 52 -17.33 7.29 -6.45
C PRO A 52 -16.55 8.25 -7.37
N TYR A 53 -15.48 7.74 -7.97
CA TYR A 53 -14.69 8.51 -8.93
C TYR A 53 -15.47 8.62 -10.23
N ARG A 54 -15.68 9.85 -10.69
CA ARG A 54 -16.22 10.15 -12.04
C ARG A 54 -15.13 10.03 -13.08
N LEU A 55 -15.44 9.37 -14.18
CA LEU A 55 -14.56 9.24 -15.34
C LEU A 55 -15.32 9.28 -16.66
N MET A 56 -14.63 9.76 -17.68
CA MET A 56 -15.13 9.91 -19.03
C MET A 56 -14.01 9.59 -20.00
N PHE A 57 -14.35 8.99 -21.13
CA PHE A 57 -13.45 8.89 -22.26
C PHE A 57 -14.20 8.95 -23.58
N ASP A 58 -13.45 9.30 -24.61
CA ASP A 58 -13.91 9.27 -25.99
C ASP A 58 -13.27 8.06 -26.70
N PRO A 59 -14.06 7.08 -27.19
CA PRO A 59 -13.53 5.92 -27.90
C PRO A 59 -12.84 6.26 -29.23
N ALA A 60 -13.15 7.41 -29.85
CA ALA A 60 -12.61 7.80 -31.15
C ALA A 60 -11.19 8.36 -31.03
N ASP A 61 -10.97 9.31 -30.10
CA ASP A 61 -9.68 9.98 -29.92
C ASP A 61 -8.88 9.53 -28.69
N ARG A 62 -9.46 8.64 -27.87
CA ARG A 62 -8.87 8.05 -26.65
C ARG A 62 -8.58 9.07 -25.55
N GLY A 63 -9.07 10.30 -25.69
CA GLY A 63 -9.03 11.30 -24.65
C GLY A 63 -9.86 10.86 -23.47
N HIS A 64 -9.32 11.04 -22.27
CA HIS A 64 -9.94 10.55 -21.06
C HIS A 64 -9.65 11.48 -19.89
N LYS A 65 -10.55 11.48 -18.92
CA LYS A 65 -10.39 12.19 -17.66
C LYS A 65 -10.97 11.34 -16.55
N CYS A 66 -10.28 11.31 -15.42
CA CYS A 66 -10.75 10.65 -14.20
C CYS A 66 -10.44 11.55 -13.01
N SER A 67 -11.39 11.62 -12.08
CA SER A 67 -11.26 12.38 -10.83
C SER A 67 -10.40 11.71 -9.77
N CYS A 68 -9.87 10.50 -10.01
CA CYS A 68 -9.04 9.82 -9.02
C CYS A 68 -7.65 10.47 -8.88
N PRO A 69 -7.04 10.47 -7.69
CA PRO A 69 -5.73 11.12 -7.43
C PRO A 69 -4.52 10.34 -7.98
N SER A 70 -4.72 9.43 -8.93
CA SER A 70 -3.65 8.61 -9.51
C SER A 70 -2.68 9.47 -10.33
N ARG A 71 -1.38 9.27 -10.12
CA ARG A 71 -0.32 9.87 -10.95
C ARG A 71 0.01 9.06 -12.22
N LYS A 72 -0.64 7.90 -12.41
CA LYS A 72 -0.53 7.07 -13.62
C LYS A 72 -1.68 7.40 -14.58
N PHE A 73 -1.35 7.73 -15.83
CA PHE A 73 -2.27 8.11 -16.89
C PHE A 73 -2.02 7.25 -18.13
N PRO A 74 -3.01 6.50 -18.64
CA PRO A 74 -4.34 6.24 -18.07
C PRO A 74 -4.29 5.54 -16.70
N CYS A 75 -5.20 5.92 -15.80
CA CYS A 75 -5.30 5.27 -14.48
C CYS A 75 -6.07 3.94 -14.58
N LYS A 76 -5.99 3.11 -13.53
CA LYS A 76 -6.71 1.81 -13.49
C LYS A 76 -8.22 1.92 -13.73
N HIS A 77 -8.87 3.01 -13.33
CA HIS A 77 -10.31 3.20 -13.54
C HIS A 77 -10.63 3.45 -15.02
N VAL A 78 -9.84 4.31 -15.67
CA VAL A 78 -10.00 4.59 -17.11
C VAL A 78 -9.77 3.32 -17.93
N LEU A 79 -8.68 2.58 -17.64
CA LEU A 79 -8.38 1.32 -18.31
C LEU A 79 -9.50 0.29 -18.12
N ALA A 80 -10.05 0.17 -16.90
CA ALA A 80 -11.13 -0.77 -16.62
C ALA A 80 -12.44 -0.41 -17.35
N MET A 81 -12.77 0.86 -17.51
CA MET A 81 -13.97 1.27 -18.26
C MET A 81 -13.78 1.11 -19.77
N MET A 82 -12.58 1.43 -20.28
CA MET A 82 -12.20 1.19 -21.67
C MET A 82 -12.25 -0.30 -22.02
N TRP A 83 -11.74 -1.16 -21.13
CA TRP A 83 -11.81 -2.61 -21.28
C TRP A 83 -13.26 -3.10 -21.31
N GLN A 84 -14.08 -2.71 -20.32
CA GLN A 84 -15.49 -3.09 -20.30
C GLN A 84 -16.25 -2.62 -21.54
N PHE A 85 -15.96 -1.43 -22.05
CA PHE A 85 -16.60 -0.91 -23.25
C PHE A 85 -16.16 -1.68 -24.51
N ALA A 86 -14.92 -2.15 -24.57
CA ALA A 86 -14.41 -2.94 -25.69
C ALA A 86 -15.03 -4.35 -25.75
N GLU A 87 -15.29 -4.97 -24.59
CA GLU A 87 -15.85 -6.34 -24.52
C GLU A 87 -17.38 -6.36 -24.43
N HIS A 88 -17.97 -5.42 -23.69
CA HIS A 88 -19.38 -5.40 -23.31
C HIS A 88 -19.99 -3.99 -23.45
N PRO A 89 -20.05 -3.43 -24.66
CA PRO A 89 -20.63 -2.10 -24.89
C PRO A 89 -22.12 -2.02 -24.56
N ASP A 90 -22.81 -3.17 -24.51
CA ASP A 90 -24.20 -3.34 -24.12
C ASP A 90 -24.48 -3.03 -22.64
N ARG A 91 -23.45 -3.09 -21.77
CA ARG A 91 -23.57 -2.74 -20.34
C ARG A 91 -23.69 -1.23 -20.09
N PHE A 92 -23.46 -0.41 -21.11
CA PHE A 92 -23.49 1.04 -21.00
C PHE A 92 -24.86 1.57 -21.42
N ALA A 93 -25.60 2.09 -20.44
CA ALA A 93 -26.92 2.67 -20.68
C ALA A 93 -26.80 3.87 -21.63
N VAL A 94 -27.64 3.90 -22.65
CA VAL A 94 -27.71 5.06 -23.55
C VAL A 94 -28.48 6.17 -22.84
N GLY A 95 -27.91 7.36 -22.75
CA GLY A 95 -28.55 8.49 -22.09
C GLY A 95 -27.91 9.82 -22.47
N GLU A 96 -28.47 10.91 -21.95
CA GLU A 96 -27.91 12.24 -22.15
C GLU A 96 -26.67 12.48 -21.26
N PRO A 97 -25.66 13.23 -21.74
CA PRO A 97 -24.46 13.52 -20.97
C PRO A 97 -24.78 14.25 -19.66
N ALA A 98 -24.30 13.72 -18.53
CA ALA A 98 -24.39 14.41 -17.25
C ALA A 98 -23.69 15.79 -17.32
N PRO A 99 -24.06 16.78 -16.48
CA PRO A 99 -23.52 18.14 -16.56
C PRO A 99 -21.97 18.22 -16.57
N TRP A 100 -21.31 17.36 -15.80
CA TRP A 100 -19.84 17.30 -15.74
C TRP A 100 -19.21 16.65 -16.99
N VAL A 101 -19.94 15.82 -17.72
CA VAL A 101 -19.54 15.28 -19.04
C VAL A 101 -19.71 16.37 -20.10
N ALA A 102 -20.83 17.09 -20.07
CA ALA A 102 -21.10 18.19 -20.99
C ALA A 102 -20.05 19.32 -20.87
N GLU A 103 -19.64 19.65 -19.64
CA GLU A 103 -18.56 20.61 -19.39
C GLU A 103 -17.21 20.13 -19.95
N TRP A 104 -16.91 18.84 -19.83
CA TRP A 104 -15.69 18.28 -20.42
C TRP A 104 -15.73 18.34 -21.96
N LEU A 105 -16.89 18.06 -22.57
CA LEU A 105 -17.08 18.13 -24.01
C LEU A 105 -17.01 19.57 -24.55
N SER A 106 -17.53 20.56 -23.82
CA SER A 106 -17.47 21.97 -24.25
C SER A 106 -16.03 22.46 -24.36
N ARG A 107 -15.13 22.02 -23.47
CA ARG A 107 -13.69 22.32 -23.49
C ARG A 107 -12.92 21.64 -24.62
N ARG A 108 -13.50 20.61 -25.27
CA ARG A 108 -12.85 19.86 -26.37
C ARG A 108 -13.26 20.29 -27.77
N ARG A 109 -14.34 21.08 -27.93
CA ARG A 109 -14.74 21.57 -29.26
C ARG A 109 -13.69 22.55 -29.80
N PRO A 110 -13.06 22.28 -30.96
CA PRO A 110 -12.25 23.27 -31.64
C PRO A 110 -13.21 24.34 -32.19
N GLY A 111 -13.28 25.51 -31.56
CA GLY A 111 -14.04 26.66 -32.10
C GLY A 111 -14.92 27.47 -31.13
N ALA A 112 -14.92 27.25 -29.82
CA ALA A 112 -15.53 28.20 -28.89
C ALA A 112 -14.57 29.40 -28.68
N GLY A 113 -14.74 30.40 -29.55
CA GLY A 113 -13.97 31.64 -29.54
C GLY A 113 -14.07 32.39 -28.20
N ARG A 114 -12.91 32.88 -27.76
CA ARG A 114 -12.77 33.90 -26.72
C ARG A 114 -13.54 35.16 -27.14
N PRO A 115 -14.37 35.79 -26.27
CA PRO A 115 -14.88 37.12 -26.55
C PRO A 115 -13.69 38.10 -26.63
N VAL A 116 -13.66 38.91 -27.68
CA VAL A 116 -12.59 39.87 -28.00
C VAL A 116 -12.89 41.24 -27.38
N GLY A 117 -11.86 41.83 -26.76
CA GLY A 117 -11.69 43.28 -26.49
C GLY A 117 -12.01 43.69 -25.05
N LYS A 118 -11.11 44.28 -24.25
CA LYS A 118 -10.10 45.34 -24.49
C LYS A 118 -8.94 45.27 -23.44
N PRO A 119 -7.87 46.10 -23.53
CA PRO A 119 -6.51 45.65 -23.82
C PRO A 119 -5.55 45.58 -22.61
N ALA A 120 -4.40 44.98 -22.92
CA ALA A 120 -3.24 44.63 -22.12
C ALA A 120 -2.75 45.65 -21.08
N ASP A 121 -2.37 45.11 -19.92
CA ASP A 121 -1.20 45.60 -19.18
C ASP A 121 -0.23 44.43 -18.95
N ALA A 122 1.05 44.71 -19.15
CA ALA A 122 2.13 43.75 -19.26
C ALA A 122 2.91 43.66 -17.95
N ASP A 123 2.36 42.96 -16.96
CA ASP A 123 3.14 42.34 -15.88
C ASP A 123 2.24 41.43 -15.01
N ALA A 124 2.17 40.14 -15.35
CA ALA A 124 1.64 39.10 -14.46
C ALA A 124 2.15 37.71 -14.87
N PRO A 125 2.59 36.85 -13.94
CA PRO A 125 3.14 35.53 -14.24
C PRO A 125 2.07 34.58 -14.78
N ALA A 126 2.47 33.70 -15.71
CA ALA A 126 1.62 32.70 -16.34
C ALA A 126 0.94 31.78 -15.31
N PRO A 127 -0.40 31.65 -15.29
CA PRO A 127 -1.06 30.71 -14.38
C PRO A 127 -1.08 29.30 -14.97
N SER A 128 -0.44 28.39 -14.24
CA SER A 128 -0.56 26.94 -14.34
C SER A 128 -1.96 26.45 -13.95
N MET A 129 -2.46 25.40 -14.61
CA MET A 129 -3.14 24.20 -14.05
C MET A 129 -4.14 24.31 -12.87
N ALA A 130 -4.72 25.47 -12.57
CA ALA A 130 -5.62 25.67 -11.42
C ALA A 130 -7.07 26.03 -11.80
N ALA A 131 -7.42 26.15 -13.08
CA ALA A 131 -8.78 26.56 -13.52
C ALA A 131 -9.68 25.39 -13.96
N LEU A 132 -9.68 24.33 -13.16
CA LEU A 132 -10.84 23.47 -13.00
C LEU A 132 -11.33 23.72 -11.58
N GLU A 133 -12.13 24.76 -11.41
CA GLU A 133 -12.89 24.96 -10.18
C GLU A 133 -13.65 23.65 -9.90
N PRO A 134 -13.50 23.07 -8.70
CA PRO A 134 -14.47 22.10 -8.24
C PRO A 134 -15.81 22.82 -8.26
N VAL A 135 -16.80 22.30 -9.01
CA VAL A 135 -18.18 22.66 -8.76
C VAL A 135 -18.41 22.35 -7.29
N GLU A 136 -18.63 23.39 -6.50
CA GLU A 136 -19.14 23.30 -5.15
C GLU A 136 -20.39 22.44 -5.20
N THR A 137 -20.20 21.17 -4.84
CA THR A 137 -21.28 20.42 -4.19
C THR A 137 -21.57 21.27 -2.96
N PRO A 138 -22.83 21.62 -2.64
CA PRO A 138 -23.10 22.37 -1.42
C PRO A 138 -22.31 21.70 -0.31
N LEU A 139 -21.39 22.46 0.33
CA LEU A 139 -20.53 21.96 1.39
C LEU A 139 -21.45 21.11 2.26
N ALA A 140 -21.24 19.79 2.27
CA ALA A 140 -21.92 18.97 3.24
C ALA A 140 -21.59 19.63 4.58
N ASP A 141 -22.64 20.01 5.30
CA ASP A 141 -22.55 20.82 6.52
C ASP A 141 -21.30 20.36 7.29
N PRO A 142 -20.34 21.24 7.63
CA PRO A 142 -19.14 20.85 8.38
C PRO A 142 -19.50 20.06 9.64
N VAL A 143 -20.71 20.28 10.19
CA VAL A 143 -21.31 19.48 11.25
C VAL A 143 -21.62 18.04 10.80
N ALA A 144 -22.22 17.84 9.63
CA ALA A 144 -22.50 16.51 9.08
C ALA A 144 -21.21 15.72 8.71
N GLN A 145 -20.17 16.40 8.22
CA GLN A 145 -18.86 15.77 7.97
C GLN A 145 -18.19 15.36 9.27
N ALA A 146 -18.13 16.26 10.27
CA ALA A 146 -17.59 15.95 11.59
C ALA A 146 -18.36 14.82 12.28
N GLN A 147 -19.69 14.78 12.15
CA GLN A 147 -20.52 13.68 12.67
C GLN A 147 -20.23 12.35 11.97
N ALA A 148 -20.07 12.35 10.64
CA ALA A 148 -19.72 11.14 9.89
C ALA A 148 -18.33 10.61 10.28
N GLU A 149 -17.35 11.50 10.46
CA GLU A 149 -16.01 11.18 10.94
C GLU A 149 -16.02 10.65 12.38
N ALA A 150 -16.74 11.30 13.29
CA ALA A 150 -16.89 10.85 14.67
C ALA A 150 -17.57 9.48 14.75
N GLN A 151 -18.62 9.24 13.96
CA GLN A 151 -19.24 7.92 13.86
C GLN A 151 -18.30 6.87 13.26
N ALA A 152 -17.50 7.22 12.25
CA ALA A 152 -16.50 6.33 11.68
C ALA A 152 -15.40 5.99 12.70
N ALA A 153 -14.93 6.98 13.46
CA ALA A 153 -13.97 6.81 14.55
C ALA A 153 -14.54 5.91 15.65
N HIS A 154 -15.79 6.13 16.07
CA HIS A 154 -16.47 5.30 17.05
C HIS A 154 -16.62 3.84 16.57
N ARG A 155 -17.01 3.63 15.30
CA ARG A 155 -17.07 2.28 14.71
C ARG A 155 -15.70 1.61 14.68
N ARG A 156 -14.63 2.34 14.37
CA ARG A 156 -13.25 1.83 14.40
C ARG A 156 -12.82 1.43 15.82
N ALA A 157 -13.04 2.31 16.80
CA ALA A 157 -12.73 2.04 18.20
C ALA A 157 -13.50 0.81 18.72
N LYS A 158 -14.79 0.68 18.39
CA LYS A 158 -15.60 -0.49 18.74
C LYS A 158 -15.09 -1.77 18.08
N ALA A 159 -14.71 -1.71 16.79
CA ALA A 159 -14.15 -2.86 16.08
C ALA A 159 -12.78 -3.27 16.63
N GLU A 160 -11.95 -2.30 17.03
CA GLU A 160 -10.66 -2.55 17.68
C GLU A 160 -10.84 -3.20 19.05
N ALA A 161 -11.72 -2.66 19.90
CA ALA A 161 -12.05 -3.25 21.20
C ALA A 161 -12.62 -4.68 21.06
N ALA A 162 -13.50 -4.91 20.08
CA ALA A 162 -14.02 -6.24 19.79
C ALA A 162 -12.90 -7.21 19.35
N ARG A 163 -11.96 -6.75 18.51
CA ARG A 163 -10.78 -7.53 18.11
C ARG A 163 -9.90 -7.85 19.32
N GLU A 164 -9.62 -6.88 20.18
CA GLU A 164 -8.82 -7.11 21.39
C GLU A 164 -9.48 -8.13 22.33
N ALA A 165 -10.81 -8.06 22.50
CA ALA A 165 -11.55 -9.04 23.30
C ALA A 165 -11.47 -10.44 22.69
N SER A 166 -11.66 -10.58 21.37
CA SER A 166 -11.51 -11.87 20.68
C SER A 166 -10.10 -12.43 20.82
N VAL A 167 -9.07 -11.60 20.60
CA VAL A 167 -7.67 -12.02 20.75
C VAL A 167 -7.39 -12.46 22.18
N THR A 168 -7.89 -11.74 23.18
CA THR A 168 -7.71 -12.10 24.60
C THR A 168 -8.27 -13.49 24.90
N ALA A 169 -9.52 -13.77 24.52
CA ALA A 169 -10.11 -15.09 24.68
C ALA A 169 -9.35 -16.18 23.92
N GLY A 170 -8.86 -15.86 22.71
CA GLY A 170 -8.04 -16.77 21.91
C GLY A 170 -6.70 -17.13 22.55
N LEU A 171 -6.06 -16.17 23.21
CA LEU A 171 -4.79 -16.36 23.91
C LEU A 171 -4.95 -17.14 25.22
N GLU A 172 -6.05 -16.98 25.94
CA GLU A 172 -6.40 -17.82 27.09
C GLU A 172 -6.56 -19.28 26.66
N ALA A 173 -7.27 -19.54 25.56
CA ALA A 173 -7.39 -20.89 25.01
C ALA A 173 -6.03 -21.45 24.52
N LEU A 174 -5.14 -20.59 24.01
CA LEU A 174 -3.79 -20.97 23.62
C LEU A 174 -2.96 -21.39 24.84
N GLU A 175 -3.06 -20.69 25.98
CA GLU A 175 -2.36 -21.08 27.22
C GLU A 175 -2.79 -22.47 27.70
N VAL A 176 -4.09 -22.76 27.70
CA VAL A 176 -4.60 -24.11 28.04
C VAL A 176 -4.02 -25.15 27.08
N TRP A 177 -4.07 -24.87 25.77
CA TRP A 177 -3.51 -25.77 24.76
C TRP A 177 -2.01 -26.03 24.95
N ILE A 178 -1.22 -25.01 25.29
CA ILE A 178 0.21 -25.15 25.62
C ILE A 178 0.38 -26.07 26.83
N GLY A 179 -0.40 -25.85 27.89
CA GLY A 179 -0.39 -26.69 29.09
C GLY A 179 -0.69 -28.16 28.78
N ASP A 180 -1.67 -28.43 27.93
CA ASP A 180 -2.01 -29.78 27.49
C ASP A 180 -0.85 -30.46 26.74
N GLN A 181 -0.09 -29.70 25.92
CA GLN A 181 1.07 -30.25 25.20
C GLN A 181 2.19 -30.63 26.18
N LEU A 182 2.40 -29.81 27.21
CA LEU A 182 3.39 -30.09 28.25
C LEU A 182 3.00 -31.31 29.10
N ASN A 183 1.74 -31.39 29.52
CA ASN A 183 1.21 -32.51 30.31
C ASN A 183 1.22 -33.84 29.54
N THR A 184 0.95 -33.80 28.23
CA THR A 184 1.01 -35.00 27.37
C THR A 184 2.46 -35.42 27.05
N GLY A 185 3.44 -34.53 27.28
CA GLY A 185 4.85 -34.77 27.06
C GLY A 185 5.33 -34.39 25.65
N LEU A 186 6.49 -33.71 25.59
CA LEU A 186 7.07 -33.18 24.36
C LEU A 186 7.60 -34.25 23.40
N ALA A 187 8.00 -35.42 23.90
CA ALA A 187 8.46 -36.53 23.07
C ALA A 187 7.34 -37.04 22.13
N GLY A 188 6.12 -37.16 22.65
CA GLY A 188 4.95 -37.58 21.87
C GLY A 188 4.38 -36.48 20.97
N PHE A 189 4.73 -35.22 21.21
CA PHE A 189 4.26 -34.09 20.40
C PHE A 189 4.76 -34.17 18.96
N VAL A 190 6.01 -34.60 18.74
CA VAL A 190 6.66 -34.61 17.41
C VAL A 190 5.80 -35.34 16.37
N GLN A 191 5.23 -36.49 16.74
CA GLN A 191 4.40 -37.31 15.84
C GLN A 191 3.07 -36.65 15.47
N ARG A 192 2.54 -35.77 16.33
CA ARG A 192 1.26 -35.08 16.12
C ARG A 192 1.43 -33.60 15.79
N ALA A 193 2.66 -33.10 15.69
CA ALA A 193 2.97 -31.68 15.62
C ALA A 193 2.22 -30.98 14.49
N GLN A 194 2.16 -31.59 13.30
CA GLN A 194 1.44 -31.02 12.16
C GLN A 194 -0.05 -30.80 12.46
N THR A 195 -0.76 -31.84 12.91
CA THR A 195 -2.19 -31.78 13.18
C THR A 195 -2.51 -30.88 14.38
N ALA A 196 -1.72 -30.99 15.45
CA ALA A 196 -1.89 -30.19 16.66
C ALA A 196 -1.68 -28.69 16.39
N CYS A 197 -0.59 -28.33 15.71
CA CYS A 197 -0.29 -26.93 15.37
C CYS A 197 -1.33 -26.34 14.41
N ARG A 198 -1.72 -27.09 13.37
CA ARG A 198 -2.72 -26.63 12.40
C ARG A 198 -4.07 -26.34 13.05
N THR A 199 -4.52 -27.21 13.95
CA THR A 199 -5.79 -27.04 14.67
C THR A 199 -5.74 -25.79 15.57
N ALA A 200 -4.64 -25.61 16.30
CA ALA A 200 -4.44 -24.43 17.14
C ALA A 200 -4.31 -23.14 16.30
N ALA A 201 -3.61 -23.18 15.16
CA ALA A 201 -3.46 -22.05 14.26
C ALA A 201 -4.81 -21.60 13.66
N GLN A 202 -5.68 -22.54 13.26
CA GLN A 202 -7.03 -22.22 12.78
C GLN A 202 -7.84 -21.45 13.83
N ARG A 203 -7.81 -21.90 15.09
CA ARG A 203 -8.48 -21.18 16.19
C ARG A 203 -7.92 -19.77 16.39
N LEU A 204 -6.61 -19.59 16.22
CA LEU A 204 -5.98 -18.26 16.29
C LEU A 204 -6.37 -17.35 15.11
N VAL A 205 -6.64 -17.90 13.92
CA VAL A 205 -7.18 -17.13 12.80
C VAL A 205 -8.60 -16.65 13.11
N ASP A 206 -9.44 -17.52 13.67
CA ASP A 206 -10.83 -17.21 14.01
C ASP A 206 -10.92 -16.05 15.00
N VAL A 207 -10.03 -16.03 16.00
CA VAL A 207 -9.91 -14.97 17.01
C VAL A 207 -9.04 -13.78 16.60
N LYS A 208 -8.72 -13.65 15.29
CA LYS A 208 -8.01 -12.49 14.70
C LYS A 208 -6.55 -12.29 15.16
N ALA A 209 -5.86 -13.40 15.44
CA ALA A 209 -4.42 -13.48 15.77
C ALA A 209 -3.58 -14.16 14.67
N PRO A 210 -3.60 -13.68 13.41
CA PRO A 210 -2.96 -14.36 12.27
C PRO A 210 -1.44 -14.44 12.37
N GLY A 211 -0.77 -13.52 13.08
CA GLY A 211 0.68 -13.55 13.27
C GLY A 211 1.12 -14.74 14.12
N LEU A 212 0.35 -15.07 15.17
CA LEU A 212 0.61 -16.25 16.00
C LEU A 212 0.18 -17.54 15.30
N ALA A 213 -0.91 -17.52 14.53
CA ALA A 213 -1.32 -18.64 13.70
C ALA A 213 -0.20 -19.05 12.73
N ALA A 214 0.37 -18.08 12.01
CA ALA A 214 1.48 -18.33 11.09
C ALA A 214 2.72 -18.90 11.79
N ARG A 215 2.99 -18.49 13.03
CA ARG A 215 4.10 -19.04 13.84
C ARG A 215 3.85 -20.50 14.20
N LEU A 216 2.63 -20.84 14.64
CA LEU A 216 2.27 -22.23 14.92
C LEU A 216 2.28 -23.10 13.66
N ASP A 217 1.76 -22.61 12.54
CA ASP A 217 1.77 -23.35 11.27
C ASP A 217 3.20 -23.65 10.77
N ALA A 218 4.16 -22.75 11.02
CA ALA A 218 5.57 -22.95 10.67
C ALA A 218 6.33 -23.87 11.66
N LEU A 219 5.81 -24.04 12.87
CA LEU A 219 6.50 -24.75 13.97
C LEU A 219 6.87 -26.20 13.62
N PRO A 220 5.99 -27.04 13.03
CA PRO A 220 6.34 -28.42 12.70
C PRO A 220 7.52 -28.52 11.73
N GLY A 221 7.56 -27.68 10.69
CA GLY A 221 8.67 -27.65 9.74
C GLY A 221 9.98 -27.22 10.40
N ALA A 222 9.91 -26.17 11.24
CA ALA A 222 11.06 -25.71 11.99
C ALA A 222 11.57 -26.76 13.00
N LEU A 223 10.67 -27.47 13.67
CA LEU A 223 10.98 -28.55 14.61
C LEU A 223 11.69 -29.72 13.91
N LEU A 224 11.12 -30.21 12.81
CA LEU A 224 11.66 -31.37 12.09
C LEU A 224 12.99 -31.07 11.39
N SER A 225 13.26 -29.80 11.07
CA SER A 225 14.56 -29.35 10.55
C SER A 225 15.71 -29.43 11.57
N ARG A 226 15.40 -29.61 12.87
CA ARG A 226 16.41 -29.76 13.93
C ARG A 226 16.84 -31.22 14.07
N ALA A 227 18.09 -31.41 14.47
CA ALA A 227 18.59 -32.70 14.93
C ALA A 227 17.73 -33.19 16.12
N GLU A 228 17.43 -34.49 16.15
CA GLU A 228 16.54 -35.11 17.15
C GLU A 228 16.84 -34.68 18.60
N PRO A 229 18.11 -34.68 19.07
CA PRO A 229 18.40 -34.35 20.47
C PRO A 229 18.07 -32.89 20.84
N LEU A 230 17.99 -31.98 19.86
CA LEU A 230 17.75 -30.56 20.07
C LEU A 230 16.26 -30.19 19.96
N ARG A 231 15.41 -31.12 19.52
CA ARG A 231 13.98 -30.85 19.29
C ARG A 231 13.21 -30.50 20.57
N PRO A 232 13.42 -31.16 21.72
CA PRO A 232 12.70 -30.83 22.95
C PRO A 232 12.97 -29.38 23.40
N ASP A 233 14.23 -28.97 23.44
CA ASP A 233 14.63 -27.62 23.86
C ASP A 233 14.10 -26.56 22.89
N PHE A 234 14.17 -26.83 21.58
CA PHE A 234 13.60 -25.94 20.57
C PHE A 234 12.08 -25.78 20.76
N LEU A 235 11.36 -26.89 20.95
CA LEU A 235 9.92 -26.88 21.15
C LEU A 235 9.54 -26.15 22.44
N LEU A 236 10.24 -26.40 23.53
CA LEU A 236 10.03 -25.71 24.81
C LEU A 236 10.25 -24.19 24.66
N ALA A 237 11.30 -23.78 23.95
CA ALA A 237 11.55 -22.37 23.70
C ALA A 237 10.44 -21.71 22.84
N GLU A 238 9.92 -22.40 21.82
CA GLU A 238 8.84 -21.88 20.98
C GLU A 238 7.50 -21.79 21.72
N LEU A 239 7.13 -22.83 22.48
CA LEU A 239 5.93 -22.82 23.33
C LEU A 239 6.05 -21.76 24.44
N GLY A 240 7.24 -21.64 25.06
CA GLY A 240 7.52 -20.61 26.06
C GLY A 240 7.38 -19.19 25.50
N ARG A 241 7.83 -18.93 24.27
CA ARG A 241 7.63 -17.64 23.60
C ARG A 241 6.14 -17.33 23.39
N LEU A 242 5.35 -18.30 22.93
CA LEU A 242 3.90 -18.12 22.77
C LEU A 242 3.21 -17.84 24.11
N HIS A 243 3.61 -18.57 25.17
CA HIS A 243 3.12 -18.33 26.52
C HIS A 243 3.48 -16.91 27.01
N LEU A 244 4.71 -16.46 26.81
CA LEU A 244 5.14 -15.11 27.19
C LEU A 244 4.36 -14.01 26.45
N ILE A 245 4.09 -14.20 25.15
CA ILE A 245 3.26 -13.27 24.38
C ILE A 245 1.84 -13.20 24.95
N SER A 246 1.24 -14.36 25.26
CA SER A 246 -0.08 -14.42 25.90
C SER A 246 -0.11 -13.74 27.27
N ALA A 247 0.86 -14.06 28.12
CA ALA A 247 0.98 -13.49 29.46
C ALA A 247 1.27 -11.98 29.44
N ALA A 248 1.99 -11.49 28.43
CA ALA A 248 2.24 -10.06 28.24
C ALA A 248 0.97 -9.34 27.74
N TRP A 249 0.22 -9.94 26.81
CA TRP A 249 -1.03 -9.38 26.32
C TRP A 249 -2.09 -9.18 27.43
N ARG A 250 -2.20 -10.14 28.35
CA ARG A 250 -3.11 -10.02 29.51
C ARG A 250 -2.74 -8.88 30.46
N ARG A 251 -1.46 -8.50 30.51
CA ARG A 251 -0.94 -7.43 31.37
C ARG A 251 -0.64 -6.13 30.62
N ARG A 252 -1.09 -6.01 29.37
CA ARG A 252 -0.72 -4.92 28.44
C ARG A 252 -1.00 -3.53 28.97
N GLU A 253 -2.01 -3.35 29.82
CA GLU A 253 -2.37 -2.06 30.42
C GLU A 253 -1.26 -1.47 31.31
N GLY A 254 -0.38 -2.31 31.85
CA GLY A 254 0.76 -1.90 32.67
C GLY A 254 2.11 -1.99 31.97
N LEU A 255 2.15 -2.28 30.66
CA LEU A 255 3.39 -2.39 29.90
C LEU A 255 3.75 -1.07 29.22
N ASP A 256 5.03 -0.91 28.91
CA ASP A 256 5.50 0.18 28.04
C ASP A 256 4.70 0.18 26.73
N PRO A 257 4.14 1.32 26.29
CA PRO A 257 3.40 1.43 25.02
C PRO A 257 4.16 0.85 23.82
N ALA A 258 5.48 1.01 23.77
CA ALA A 258 6.32 0.49 22.69
C ALA A 258 6.35 -1.05 22.68
N LEU A 259 6.28 -1.69 23.86
CA LEU A 259 6.15 -3.13 23.99
C LEU A 259 4.75 -3.61 23.59
N VAL A 260 3.71 -2.85 23.91
CA VAL A 260 2.34 -3.15 23.46
C VAL A 260 2.26 -3.12 21.93
N ASP A 261 2.93 -2.18 21.28
CA ASP A 261 3.02 -2.13 19.82
C ASP A 261 3.80 -3.30 19.21
N ASP A 262 4.88 -3.75 19.88
CA ASP A 262 5.57 -4.99 19.53
C ASP A 262 4.61 -6.20 19.61
N LEU A 263 3.85 -6.34 20.70
CA LEU A 263 2.86 -7.41 20.87
C LEU A 263 1.78 -7.37 19.79
N ARG A 264 1.18 -6.20 19.54
CA ARG A 264 0.17 -5.99 18.50
C ARG A 264 0.70 -6.44 17.14
N ARG A 265 1.92 -6.05 16.77
CA ARG A 265 2.54 -6.51 15.51
C ARG A 265 2.77 -8.02 15.48
N THR A 266 3.27 -8.60 16.57
CA THR A 266 3.48 -10.06 16.67
C THR A 266 2.17 -10.83 16.54
N ILE A 267 1.07 -10.32 17.09
CA ILE A 267 -0.24 -10.98 16.99
C ILE A 267 -0.87 -10.80 15.60
N GLY A 268 -0.56 -9.70 14.90
CA GLY A 268 -0.97 -9.47 13.51
C GLY A 268 -1.80 -8.20 13.30
N TRP A 269 -1.64 -7.19 14.15
CA TRP A 269 -2.03 -5.83 13.78
C TRP A 269 -1.06 -5.30 12.73
N SER A 270 -1.61 -4.63 11.72
CA SER A 270 -0.85 -3.96 10.68
C SER A 270 -1.15 -2.46 10.71
N VAL A 271 -0.09 -1.66 10.63
CA VAL A 271 -0.19 -0.22 10.46
C VAL A 271 0.11 0.07 9.00
N ARG A 272 -0.80 0.80 8.32
CA ARG A 272 -0.58 1.17 6.93
C ARG A 272 0.59 2.14 6.86
N ARG A 273 1.39 2.04 5.79
CA ARG A 273 2.55 2.91 5.56
C ARG A 273 2.17 4.39 5.62
N GLU A 274 1.02 4.76 5.04
CA GLU A 274 0.50 6.13 5.04
C GLU A 274 0.12 6.61 6.44
N ASP A 275 -0.56 5.78 7.23
CA ASP A 275 -0.96 6.15 8.59
C ASP A 275 0.29 6.40 9.45
N ALA A 276 1.30 5.55 9.37
CA ALA A 276 2.57 5.73 10.08
C ALA A 276 3.35 6.97 9.63
N LEU A 277 3.28 7.34 8.35
CA LEU A 277 3.93 8.55 7.83
C LEU A 277 3.16 9.84 8.12
N ASN A 278 1.87 9.75 8.43
CA ASN A 278 1.04 10.91 8.79
C ASN A 278 0.96 11.11 10.31
N ASP A 279 1.32 10.10 11.09
CA ASP A 279 1.37 10.20 12.54
C ASP A 279 2.56 11.08 12.99
N PRO A 280 2.29 12.21 13.67
CA PRO A 280 3.34 13.10 14.18
C PRO A 280 4.08 12.52 15.39
N ALA A 281 3.52 11.52 16.08
CA ALA A 281 4.15 10.86 17.22
C ALA A 281 5.20 9.83 16.80
N VAL A 282 5.21 9.42 15.53
CA VAL A 282 6.22 8.50 14.99
C VAL A 282 7.56 9.23 14.92
N PRO A 283 8.59 8.73 15.61
CA PRO A 283 9.86 9.44 15.71
C PRO A 283 10.63 9.36 14.38
N ARG A 284 11.25 10.49 14.02
CA ARG A 284 11.92 10.70 12.73
C ARG A 284 13.35 11.12 12.93
N TRP A 285 14.24 10.56 12.12
CA TRP A 285 15.65 10.94 12.10
C TRP A 285 16.13 11.16 10.68
N ALA A 286 16.58 12.38 10.42
CA ALA A 286 17.27 12.75 9.20
C ALA A 286 18.76 12.43 9.33
N GLY A 287 19.33 11.81 8.30
CA GLY A 287 20.74 11.47 8.28
C GLY A 287 21.19 10.93 6.93
N GLU A 288 22.49 10.68 6.81
CA GLU A 288 23.04 9.89 5.73
C GLU A 288 23.06 8.42 6.14
N TRP A 289 22.52 7.56 5.28
CA TRP A 289 22.38 6.13 5.53
C TRP A 289 23.19 5.35 4.50
N VAL A 290 23.87 4.30 4.96
CA VAL A 290 24.61 3.35 4.14
C VAL A 290 23.82 2.05 4.08
N VAL A 291 23.62 1.48 2.90
CA VAL A 291 23.05 0.14 2.76
C VAL A 291 24.06 -0.90 3.25
N ALA A 292 23.75 -1.56 4.36
CA ALA A 292 24.58 -2.63 4.90
C ALA A 292 24.37 -3.95 4.13
N GLY A 293 23.16 -4.18 3.63
CA GLY A 293 22.83 -5.34 2.82
C GLY A 293 21.34 -5.53 2.64
N ALA A 294 20.96 -6.53 1.84
CA ALA A 294 19.57 -6.89 1.62
C ALA A 294 19.35 -8.39 1.82
N ARG A 295 18.24 -8.74 2.47
CA ARG A 295 17.78 -10.13 2.60
C ARG A 295 16.42 -10.25 1.92
N THR A 296 16.26 -11.27 1.10
CA THR A 296 14.98 -11.54 0.43
C THR A 296 14.45 -12.91 0.81
N VAL A 297 13.18 -12.98 1.22
CA VAL A 297 12.51 -14.22 1.62
C VAL A 297 11.16 -14.31 0.91
N ILE A 298 10.87 -15.45 0.29
CA ILE A 298 9.54 -15.73 -0.25
C ILE A 298 8.66 -16.26 0.88
N GLN A 299 7.52 -15.62 1.09
CA GLN A 299 6.54 -15.99 2.11
C GLN A 299 5.49 -16.96 1.54
N PRO A 300 4.78 -17.72 2.40
CA PRO A 300 3.74 -18.66 1.98
C PRO A 300 2.59 -18.03 1.17
N ASP A 301 2.36 -16.73 1.35
CA ASP A 301 1.36 -15.93 0.62
C ASP A 301 1.80 -15.53 -0.81
N ARG A 302 2.94 -16.05 -1.29
CA ARG A 302 3.57 -15.71 -2.57
C ARG A 302 3.99 -14.24 -2.67
N LEU A 303 4.18 -13.57 -1.54
CA LEU A 303 4.88 -12.29 -1.46
C LEU A 303 6.36 -12.53 -1.17
N ARG A 304 7.20 -11.80 -1.88
CA ARG A 304 8.62 -11.64 -1.62
C ARG A 304 8.80 -10.49 -0.63
N ARG A 305 9.27 -10.80 0.57
CA ARG A 305 9.69 -9.81 1.56
C ARG A 305 11.17 -9.49 1.33
N THR A 306 11.46 -8.24 1.02
CA THR A 306 12.82 -7.71 0.93
C THR A 306 13.09 -6.83 2.13
N GLU A 307 14.15 -7.15 2.86
CA GLU A 307 14.65 -6.43 4.03
C GLU A 307 15.93 -5.72 3.61
N THR A 308 15.91 -4.40 3.50
CA THR A 308 17.10 -3.59 3.23
C THR A 308 17.59 -3.02 4.55
N TRP A 309 18.75 -3.49 4.99
CA TRP A 309 19.40 -3.09 6.23
C TRP A 309 20.26 -1.86 5.97
N LEU A 310 20.13 -0.87 6.84
CA LEU A 310 20.82 0.41 6.77
C LEU A 310 21.63 0.62 8.05
N THR A 311 22.76 1.28 7.93
CA THR A 311 23.51 1.85 9.06
C THR A 311 23.64 3.35 8.87
N ALA A 312 23.62 4.11 9.97
CA ALA A 312 23.99 5.52 9.93
C ALA A 312 25.42 5.65 9.40
N ALA A 313 25.63 6.58 8.46
CA ALA A 313 26.92 6.85 7.85
C ALA A 313 27.92 7.48 8.83
N ASP A 314 27.42 8.36 9.70
CA ASP A 314 28.18 8.96 10.79
C ASP A 314 27.85 8.25 12.12
N PRO A 315 28.81 7.52 12.72
CA PRO A 315 28.60 6.83 13.99
C PRO A 315 28.41 7.78 15.19
N ALA A 316 28.75 9.07 15.03
CA ALA A 316 28.50 10.11 16.04
C ALA A 316 27.07 10.68 15.98
N THR A 317 26.24 10.25 15.00
CA THR A 317 24.85 10.68 14.88
C THR A 317 24.06 10.36 16.16
N GLN A 318 23.37 11.36 16.69
CA GLN A 318 22.41 11.17 17.78
C GLN A 318 21.13 10.53 17.21
N GLY A 319 20.83 9.28 17.58
CA GLY A 319 19.65 8.55 17.13
C GLY A 319 19.89 7.08 16.80
N PRO A 320 18.97 6.42 16.07
CA PRO A 320 19.09 5.04 15.65
C PRO A 320 20.31 4.84 14.74
N ARG A 321 21.19 3.91 15.11
CA ARG A 321 22.36 3.56 14.30
C ARG A 321 22.03 2.61 13.16
N THR A 322 20.94 1.86 13.30
CA THR A 322 20.55 0.81 12.36
C THR A 322 19.08 0.96 12.02
N ALA A 323 18.74 0.71 10.76
CA ALA A 323 17.36 0.64 10.33
C ALA A 323 17.16 -0.53 9.36
N VAL A 324 15.91 -0.99 9.25
CA VAL A 324 15.49 -1.95 8.23
C VAL A 324 14.27 -1.42 7.49
N LEU A 325 14.39 -1.31 6.17
CA LEU A 325 13.27 -1.03 5.27
C LEU A 325 12.68 -2.37 4.82
N LEU A 326 11.35 -2.50 4.94
CA LEU A 326 10.63 -3.69 4.50
C LEU A 326 9.79 -3.36 3.28
N ASP A 327 10.01 -4.11 2.20
CA ASP A 327 9.17 -4.08 1.01
C ASP A 327 8.61 -5.46 0.70
N PHE A 328 7.37 -5.48 0.20
CA PHE A 328 6.64 -6.70 -0.12
C PHE A 328 6.23 -6.63 -1.59
N THR A 329 6.78 -7.52 -2.41
CA THR A 329 6.50 -7.58 -3.85
C THR A 329 5.90 -8.95 -4.20
N PRO A 330 4.83 -9.04 -5.00
CA PRO A 330 4.35 -10.32 -5.48
C PRO A 330 5.45 -11.03 -6.27
N VAL A 331 5.64 -12.33 -6.06
CA VAL A 331 6.72 -13.10 -6.72
C VAL A 331 6.66 -13.01 -8.25
N GLN A 332 5.47 -12.81 -8.81
CA GLN A 332 5.21 -12.68 -10.26
C GLN A 332 5.78 -11.41 -10.89
N VAL A 333 5.98 -10.34 -10.11
CA VAL A 333 6.40 -9.02 -10.63
C VAL A 333 7.92 -8.97 -10.90
N GLY A 334 8.65 -10.07 -10.62
CA GLY A 334 10.10 -10.09 -10.65
C GLY A 334 10.69 -9.41 -9.40
N ALA A 335 11.93 -9.74 -9.05
CA ALA A 335 12.62 -8.98 -8.02
C ALA A 335 12.98 -7.61 -8.61
N GLY A 336 12.58 -6.53 -7.93
CA GLY A 336 13.19 -5.23 -8.18
C GLY A 336 14.70 -5.31 -7.92
N GLU A 337 15.46 -4.42 -8.54
CA GLU A 337 16.90 -4.37 -8.35
C GLU A 337 17.20 -4.03 -6.88
N ALA A 338 17.98 -4.89 -6.22
CA ALA A 338 18.38 -4.67 -4.84
C ALA A 338 19.40 -3.52 -4.80
N ILE A 339 19.19 -2.57 -3.89
CA ILE A 339 20.17 -1.50 -3.66
C ILE A 339 21.47 -2.16 -3.17
N PRO A 340 22.60 -1.98 -3.88
CA PRO A 340 23.86 -2.62 -3.53
C PRO A 340 24.35 -2.17 -2.15
N ALA A 341 25.01 -3.09 -1.45
CA ALA A 341 25.68 -2.76 -0.20
C ALA A 341 26.77 -1.70 -0.44
N GLY A 342 26.90 -0.77 0.51
CA GLY A 342 27.80 0.38 0.44
C GLY A 342 27.19 1.62 -0.21
N GLU A 343 26.02 1.52 -0.85
CA GLU A 343 25.34 2.71 -1.38
C GLU A 343 24.94 3.66 -0.24
N ARG A 344 25.18 4.96 -0.44
CA ARG A 344 24.89 6.02 0.53
C ARG A 344 23.80 6.94 0.00
N PHE A 345 22.86 7.32 0.85
CA PHE A 345 21.85 8.30 0.51
C PHE A 345 21.41 9.09 1.75
N ALA A 346 21.05 10.36 1.55
CA ALA A 346 20.44 11.16 2.60
C ALA A 346 18.92 10.88 2.65
N ALA A 347 18.40 10.61 3.83
CA ALA A 347 16.98 10.40 4.04
C ALA A 347 16.57 10.73 5.47
N GLU A 348 15.33 11.16 5.61
CA GLU A 348 14.62 11.13 6.88
C GLU A 348 13.86 9.81 6.99
N LEU A 349 14.16 9.05 8.05
CA LEU A 349 13.51 7.79 8.34
C LEU A 349 12.54 7.95 9.51
N ALA A 350 11.31 7.46 9.32
CA ALA A 350 10.27 7.37 10.34
C ALA A 350 10.25 5.93 10.90
N PHE A 351 10.50 5.75 12.20
CA PHE A 351 10.62 4.42 12.81
C PHE A 351 9.33 3.98 13.47
N TYR A 352 8.92 2.74 13.20
CA TYR A 352 7.76 2.19 13.87
C TYR A 352 8.01 2.11 15.39
N PRO A 353 7.03 2.49 16.23
CA PRO A 353 7.16 2.43 17.69
C PRO A 353 7.52 1.02 18.14
N SER A 354 8.61 0.83 18.89
CA SER A 354 9.10 -0.48 19.32
C SER A 354 10.06 -0.29 20.49
N THR A 355 10.20 -1.32 21.33
CA THR A 355 11.24 -1.34 22.37
C THR A 355 12.66 -1.31 21.80
N ALA A 356 12.84 -1.79 20.57
CA ALA A 356 14.10 -1.73 19.81
C ALA A 356 13.78 -1.27 18.37
N PRO A 357 13.59 0.04 18.14
CA PRO A 357 13.12 0.56 16.85
C PRO A 357 14.18 0.37 15.77
N LEU A 358 13.99 -0.66 14.94
CA LEU A 358 14.79 -0.92 13.74
C LEU A 358 13.98 -0.69 12.46
N ARG A 359 12.70 -1.08 12.47
CA ARG A 359 11.87 -0.99 11.26
C ARG A 359 11.54 0.47 10.97
N ALA A 360 11.86 0.92 9.76
CA ALA A 360 11.64 2.29 9.35
C ALA A 360 10.96 2.42 7.99
N LEU A 361 10.46 3.62 7.72
CA LEU A 361 9.93 4.09 6.45
C LEU A 361 10.74 5.30 6.00
N VAL A 362 10.99 5.43 4.70
CA VAL A 362 11.55 6.66 4.14
C VAL A 362 10.46 7.71 4.11
N ALA A 363 10.56 8.72 4.98
CA ALA A 363 9.62 9.84 5.06
C ALA A 363 9.92 10.87 3.97
N THR A 364 11.17 11.31 3.90
CA THR A 364 11.68 12.17 2.84
C THR A 364 13.03 11.66 2.36
N ARG A 365 13.27 11.72 1.05
CA ARG A 365 14.55 11.35 0.46
C ARG A 365 15.28 12.62 0.07
N GLY A 366 16.37 12.92 0.78
CA GLY A 366 17.27 14.00 0.43
C GLY A 366 18.12 13.55 -0.75
N TRP A 367 17.89 14.09 -1.94
CA TRP A 367 18.78 13.81 -3.06
C TRP A 367 20.08 14.60 -2.88
N ARG A 368 21.14 13.92 -2.43
CA ARG A 368 22.53 14.33 -2.68
C ARG A 368 23.31 13.08 -3.09
N PRO A 369 23.67 12.91 -4.37
CA PRO A 369 24.64 11.88 -4.72
C PRO A 369 25.99 12.35 -4.19
N CYS A 370 26.54 11.65 -3.19
CA CYS A 370 27.90 11.87 -2.76
C CYS A 370 28.85 11.44 -3.89
N ARG A 371 29.66 12.39 -4.38
CA ARG A 371 30.74 12.16 -5.34
C ARG A 371 31.87 11.41 -4.65
N GLY A 372 32.25 10.26 -5.20
CA GLY A 372 33.51 9.55 -4.94
C GLY A 372 33.49 8.71 -3.66
N TRP A 373 34.01 7.48 -3.65
CA TRP A 373 35.26 7.06 -4.31
C TRP A 373 35.03 6.17 -5.56
N ALA A 374 35.91 6.30 -6.56
CA ALA A 374 35.86 5.70 -7.90
C ALA A 374 35.30 4.26 -7.93
N THR A 375 34.47 3.81 -8.89
CA THR A 375 34.52 4.02 -10.35
C THR A 375 33.16 3.61 -10.96
N THR A 376 32.77 4.26 -12.07
CA THR A 376 31.65 3.95 -13.01
C THR A 376 30.21 4.07 -12.50
N CYS A 377 29.62 5.25 -12.72
CA CYS A 377 28.17 5.45 -12.80
C CYS A 377 27.55 4.62 -13.94
N TRP A 378 26.67 3.69 -13.61
CA TRP A 378 25.91 2.89 -14.57
C TRP A 378 24.41 3.21 -14.55
N TRP A 379 24.01 4.47 -14.70
CA TRP A 379 22.61 4.78 -15.05
C TRP A 379 22.53 5.96 -16.00
N ARG A 380 22.47 5.67 -17.32
CA ARG A 380 21.99 6.62 -18.33
C ARG A 380 20.47 6.62 -18.30
N ALA A 381 19.89 7.69 -17.77
CA ALA A 381 18.55 8.10 -18.17
C ALA A 381 18.61 8.59 -19.63
N ARG A 382 17.87 7.94 -20.54
CA ARG A 382 17.63 8.46 -21.89
C ARG A 382 16.76 9.71 -21.77
N ALA A 383 17.39 10.87 -21.72
CA ALA A 383 16.76 12.13 -22.08
C ALA A 383 16.88 12.30 -23.60
N VAL A 384 15.77 12.23 -24.31
CA VAL A 384 15.65 12.71 -25.69
C VAL A 384 15.78 14.22 -25.65
N SER A 385 16.95 14.75 -26.01
CA SER A 385 17.15 16.18 -26.26
C SER A 385 16.95 16.46 -27.74
N SER A 386 15.81 17.04 -28.11
CA SER A 386 15.64 17.74 -29.38
C SER A 386 16.40 19.07 -29.29
N ARG A 387 17.53 19.18 -29.99
CA ARG A 387 18.10 20.48 -30.37
C ARG A 387 17.30 21.05 -31.54
N PRO A 388 17.10 22.38 -31.58
CA PRO A 388 17.25 23.03 -32.87
C PRO A 388 18.16 24.26 -32.82
N ARG A 389 18.75 24.51 -34.00
CA ARG A 389 19.45 25.72 -34.48
C ARG A 389 20.95 25.86 -34.16
N ALA A 390 21.77 25.75 -35.20
CA ALA A 390 22.25 26.94 -35.93
C ALA A 390 22.88 26.50 -37.26
N GLY A 391 22.47 27.16 -38.34
CA GLY A 391 23.08 27.06 -39.66
C GLY A 391 22.82 28.37 -40.40
N CYS A 392 23.76 29.30 -40.29
CA CYS A 392 23.96 30.40 -41.23
C CYS A 392 25.36 30.19 -41.82
N GLY A 393 25.45 30.18 -43.14
CA GLY A 393 26.62 29.90 -43.96
C GLY A 393 26.17 29.53 -45.34
#